data_AF-R7RYV1-F1
#
_entry.id   AF-R7RYV1-F1
#
_cell.length_a   1.000
_cell.length_b   1.000
_cell.length_c   1.000
_cell.angle_alpha   90.00
_cell.angle_beta   90.00
_cell.angle_gamma   90.00
#
_symmetry.space_group_name_H-M   'P 1'
#
loop_
_entity.id
_entity.type
_entity.pdbx_description
1 polymer ?
#
loop_
_entity_poly.entity_id
_entity_poly.type
_entity_poly.pdbx_seq_one_letter_code
_entity_poly.pdbx_strand_id
1 'polypeptide(L)'
;GVYDLFHFGHALQLRQAKLSFPEVHLIVGVNSDELVKAHKASTIMRHAERCEAVGHCRWVDQVVPEAPWVLDEEFVEKYQIDYVAHDDDPYVSAGHDDVYSYVKSKGKFIPTRRTPGVSTSELLERIVKGYRKRDFDKKLEKMGHSELIAQGSDWDDDRSG
;
A
#
# COMPACT_ATOMS: atom_id res chain seq x y z
N GLY A 1 1.37 5.64 4.46
CA GLY A 1 1.45 4.49 3.54
C GLY A 1 0.34 4.57 2.52
N VAL A 2 0.50 3.95 1.36
CA VAL A 2 -0.51 3.99 0.29
C VAL A 2 -1.69 3.06 0.59
N TYR A 3 -1.41 1.80 0.96
CA TYR A 3 -2.42 0.78 1.30
C TYR A 3 -3.42 0.45 0.18
N ASP A 4 -3.01 0.57 -1.07
CA ASP A 4 -3.81 0.15 -2.22
C ASP A 4 -3.91 -1.38 -2.32
N LEU A 5 -5.08 -1.87 -2.75
CA LEU A 5 -5.46 -3.29 -2.72
C LEU A 5 -5.11 -3.93 -1.38
N PHE A 6 -5.61 -3.36 -0.27
CA PHE A 6 -5.19 -3.73 1.07
C PHE A 6 -5.21 -5.26 1.29
N HIS A 7 -4.02 -5.81 1.53
CA HIS A 7 -3.80 -7.25 1.58
C HIS A 7 -3.09 -7.68 2.87
N PHE A 8 -2.96 -9.00 3.08
CA PHE A 8 -2.39 -9.54 4.32
C PHE A 8 -0.95 -9.08 4.61
N GLY A 9 -0.15 -8.77 3.58
CA GLY A 9 1.16 -8.15 3.77
C GLY A 9 1.12 -6.82 4.52
N HIS A 10 0.12 -5.96 4.25
CA HIS A 10 -0.07 -4.71 4.99
C HIS A 10 -0.54 -5.01 6.42
N ALA A 11 -1.52 -5.90 6.59
CA ALA A 11 -2.01 -6.28 7.92
C ALA A 11 -0.90 -6.88 8.81
N LEU A 12 0.01 -7.69 8.26
CA LEU A 12 1.14 -8.26 9.00
C LEU A 12 2.24 -7.23 9.30
N GLN A 13 2.43 -6.22 8.46
CA GLN A 13 3.28 -5.07 8.79
C GLN A 13 2.68 -4.28 9.97
N LEU A 14 1.39 -3.94 9.90
CA LEU A 14 0.69 -3.23 10.98
C LEU A 14 0.68 -4.04 12.29
N ARG A 15 0.58 -5.38 12.20
CA ARG A 15 0.75 -6.27 13.35
C ARG A 15 2.12 -6.10 14.01
N GLN A 16 3.20 -6.03 13.24
CA GLN A 16 4.55 -5.82 13.78
C GLN A 16 4.63 -4.48 14.53
N ALA A 17 4.05 -3.42 13.96
CA ALA A 17 3.99 -2.11 14.61
C ALA A 17 3.18 -2.15 15.93
N LYS A 18 2.00 -2.77 15.91
CA LYS A 18 1.11 -2.90 17.09
C LYS A 18 1.71 -3.73 18.23
N LEU A 19 2.62 -4.65 17.92
CA LEU A 19 3.27 -5.55 18.90
C LEU A 19 4.70 -5.11 19.24
N SER A 20 5.10 -3.89 18.89
CA SER A 20 6.44 -3.37 19.14
C SER A 20 6.73 -3.12 20.62
N PHE A 21 5.68 -2.86 21.41
CA PHE A 21 5.73 -2.68 22.86
C PHE A 21 4.56 -3.42 23.55
N PRO A 22 4.57 -3.58 24.89
CA PRO A 22 3.46 -4.18 25.62
C PRO A 22 2.12 -3.48 25.42
N GLU A 23 2.14 -2.14 25.31
CA GLU A 23 0.97 -1.31 25.05
C GLU A 23 1.30 -0.33 23.91
N VAL A 24 0.48 -0.35 22.86
CA VAL A 24 0.66 0.48 21.67
C VAL A 24 -0.70 1.01 21.23
N HIS A 25 -0.78 2.31 20.96
CA HIS A 25 -1.87 2.91 20.19
C HIS A 25 -1.35 3.15 18.75
N LEU A 26 -1.81 2.35 17.79
CA LEU A 26 -1.35 2.37 16.42
C LEU A 26 -2.18 3.33 15.58
N ILE A 27 -1.57 4.47 15.27
CA ILE A 27 -2.04 5.44 14.29
C ILE A 27 -1.51 5.04 12.91
N VAL A 28 -2.39 4.93 11.91
CA VAL A 28 -1.99 4.61 10.53
C VAL A 28 -2.34 5.76 9.60
N GLY A 29 -1.29 6.42 9.08
CA GLY A 29 -1.42 7.47 8.08
C GLY A 29 -1.62 6.92 6.66
N VAL A 30 -2.68 7.37 5.98
CA VAL A 30 -3.02 6.98 4.60
C VAL A 30 -2.84 8.18 3.67
N ASN A 31 -1.93 8.08 2.70
CA ASN A 31 -1.63 9.18 1.77
C ASN A 31 -2.82 9.44 0.82
N SER A 32 -3.08 10.71 0.46
CA SER A 32 -4.14 11.09 -0.49
C SER A 32 -3.86 10.62 -1.92
N ASP A 33 -4.87 10.58 -2.79
CA ASP A 33 -4.69 10.17 -4.19
C ASP A 33 -3.78 11.16 -4.95
N GLU A 34 -3.85 12.45 -4.63
CA GLU A 34 -3.02 13.52 -5.17
C GLU A 34 -1.55 13.33 -4.81
N LEU A 35 -1.26 13.06 -3.54
CA LEU A 35 0.10 12.80 -3.06
C LEU A 35 0.67 11.53 -3.70
N VAL A 36 -0.14 10.46 -3.77
CA VAL A 36 0.31 9.22 -4.40
C VAL A 36 0.62 9.45 -5.87
N LYS A 37 -0.22 10.19 -6.61
CA LYS A 37 0.02 10.51 -8.03
C LYS A 37 1.28 11.38 -8.24
N ALA A 38 1.59 12.27 -7.31
CA ALA A 38 2.77 13.13 -7.40
C ALA A 38 4.09 12.38 -7.19
N HIS A 39 4.07 11.31 -6.37
CA HIS A 39 5.29 10.61 -5.95
C HIS A 39 5.39 9.14 -6.40
N LYS A 40 4.32 8.55 -6.94
CA LYS A 40 4.22 7.12 -7.26
C LYS A 40 3.20 6.84 -8.38
N ALA A 41 3.15 5.59 -8.82
CA ALA A 41 2.08 5.08 -9.68
C ALA A 41 0.70 5.23 -9.01
N SER A 42 -0.32 5.47 -9.84
CA SER A 42 -1.71 5.59 -9.41
C SER A 42 -2.24 4.33 -8.74
N THR A 43 -3.23 4.52 -7.87
CA THR A 43 -3.90 3.45 -7.14
C THR A 43 -5.12 2.91 -7.89
N ILE A 44 -5.49 1.66 -7.58
CA ILE A 44 -6.78 1.10 -8.00
C ILE A 44 -7.90 1.56 -7.08
N MET A 45 -7.67 1.50 -5.76
CA MET A 45 -8.61 1.97 -4.75
C MET A 45 -8.48 3.49 -4.55
N ARG A 46 -9.62 4.17 -4.43
CA ARG A 46 -9.71 5.59 -4.07
C ARG A 46 -9.25 5.79 -2.63
N HIS A 47 -8.84 7.01 -2.30
CA HIS A 47 -8.38 7.36 -0.95
C HIS A 47 -9.34 6.92 0.17
N ALA A 48 -10.63 7.22 0.03
CA ALA A 48 -11.64 6.82 1.01
C ALA A 48 -11.70 5.29 1.19
N GLU A 49 -11.65 4.52 0.10
CA GLU A 49 -11.68 3.05 0.15
C GLU A 49 -10.44 2.49 0.85
N ARG A 50 -9.27 3.11 0.64
CA ARG A 50 -8.02 2.74 1.33
C ARG A 50 -8.10 3.06 2.82
N CYS A 51 -8.65 4.21 3.20
CA CYS A 51 -8.91 4.55 4.59
C CYS A 51 -9.84 3.55 5.28
N GLU A 52 -10.98 3.21 4.65
CA GLU A 52 -11.93 2.22 5.17
C GLU A 52 -11.28 0.83 5.32
N ALA A 53 -10.52 0.39 4.32
CA ALA A 53 -9.83 -0.91 4.38
C ALA A 53 -8.82 -0.99 5.54
N VAL A 54 -8.06 0.09 5.78
CA VAL A 54 -7.12 0.19 6.91
C VAL A 54 -7.87 0.25 8.24
N GLY A 55 -8.97 1.01 8.32
CA GLY A 55 -9.77 1.15 9.54
C GLY A 55 -10.40 -0.17 10.02
N HIS A 56 -10.64 -1.11 9.11
CA HIS A 56 -11.11 -2.46 9.44
C HIS A 56 -9.99 -3.46 9.77
N CYS A 57 -8.72 -3.04 9.75
CA CYS A 57 -7.63 -3.90 10.15
C CYS A 57 -7.58 -4.04 11.67
N ARG A 58 -7.60 -5.29 12.17
CA ARG A 58 -7.56 -5.66 13.60
C ARG A 58 -6.51 -4.92 14.44
N TRP A 59 -5.39 -4.53 13.83
CA TRP A 59 -4.24 -3.96 14.53
C TRP A 59 -4.31 -2.44 14.67
N VAL A 60 -5.22 -1.79 13.96
CA VAL A 60 -5.30 -0.32 13.85
C VAL A 60 -6.25 0.24 14.90
N ASP A 61 -5.82 1.27 15.61
CA ASP A 61 -6.67 1.99 16.56
C ASP A 61 -7.20 3.31 15.98
N GLN A 62 -6.40 3.97 15.13
CA GLN A 62 -6.76 5.24 14.51
C GLN A 62 -6.23 5.33 13.07
N VAL A 63 -7.07 5.81 12.16
CA VAL A 63 -6.68 6.16 10.79
C VAL A 63 -6.50 7.67 10.68
N VAL A 64 -5.40 8.10 10.09
CA VAL A 64 -5.17 9.51 9.71
C VAL A 64 -5.26 9.63 8.19
N PRO A 65 -6.34 10.22 7.66
CA PRO A 65 -6.46 10.50 6.24
C PRO A 65 -5.46 11.58 5.82
N GLU A 66 -5.14 11.64 4.52
CA GLU A 66 -4.27 12.65 3.92
C GLU A 66 -2.92 12.83 4.64
N ALA A 67 -2.37 11.73 5.15
CA ALA A 67 -1.07 11.77 5.83
C ALA A 67 0.03 12.25 4.85
N PRO A 68 0.99 13.06 5.33
CA PRO A 68 2.00 13.65 4.47
C PRO A 68 2.95 12.57 3.91
N TRP A 69 3.61 12.91 2.80
CA TRP A 69 4.59 12.02 2.18
C TRP A 69 5.90 11.95 2.98
N VAL A 70 6.31 13.09 3.53
CA VAL A 70 7.47 13.24 4.42
C VAL A 70 6.94 13.68 5.79
N LEU A 71 7.39 13.03 6.86
CA LEU A 71 6.99 13.38 8.23
C LEU A 71 7.85 14.54 8.72
N ASP A 72 7.20 15.63 9.13
CA ASP A 72 7.85 16.77 9.77
C ASP A 72 7.58 16.80 11.29
N GLU A 73 8.22 17.74 11.96
CA GLU A 73 8.09 17.94 13.42
C GLU A 73 6.65 18.30 13.80
N GLU A 74 5.99 19.17 13.02
CA GLU A 74 4.60 19.58 13.28
C GLU A 74 3.64 18.39 13.26
N PHE A 75 3.74 17.50 12.29
CA PHE A 75 2.90 16.30 12.22
C PHE A 75 3.18 15.34 13.36
N VAL A 76 4.44 15.13 13.72
CA VAL A 76 4.86 14.28 14.84
C VAL A 76 4.31 14.83 16.16
N GLU A 77 4.39 16.13 16.38
CA GLU A 77 3.85 16.79 17.58
C GLU A 77 2.32 16.77 17.59
N LYS A 78 1.66 17.10 16.49
CA LYS A 78 0.18 17.12 16.39
C LYS A 78 -0.45 15.79 16.80
N TYR A 79 0.14 14.68 16.40
CA TYR A 79 -0.35 13.32 16.71
C TYR A 79 0.36 12.66 17.88
N GLN A 80 1.26 13.37 18.58
CA GLN A 80 2.04 12.87 19.72
C GLN A 80 2.73 11.53 19.38
N ILE A 81 3.43 11.48 18.24
CA ILE A 81 4.04 10.25 17.73
C ILE A 81 5.35 9.95 18.47
N ASP A 82 5.36 8.84 19.21
CA ASP A 82 6.57 8.34 19.90
C ASP A 82 7.56 7.69 18.93
N TYR A 83 7.05 6.81 18.06
CA TYR A 83 7.83 6.03 17.10
C TYR A 83 7.12 5.92 15.75
N VAL A 84 7.90 5.80 14.68
CA VAL A 84 7.40 5.55 13.31
C VAL A 84 7.85 4.15 12.87
N ALA A 85 6.91 3.35 12.39
CA ALA A 85 7.18 1.99 11.90
C ALA A 85 7.01 1.88 10.38
N HIS A 86 8.06 1.42 9.69
CA HIS A 86 8.05 1.12 8.25
C HIS A 86 9.09 0.04 7.93
N ASP A 87 9.17 -0.48 6.71
CA ASP A 87 10.34 -1.29 6.32
C ASP A 87 11.63 -0.46 6.36
N ASP A 88 12.76 -1.14 6.62
CA ASP A 88 14.04 -0.49 6.95
C ASP A 88 14.74 0.12 5.72
N ASP A 89 14.37 -0.33 4.53
CA ASP A 89 14.92 0.14 3.27
C ASP A 89 14.71 1.67 3.13
N PRO A 90 15.72 2.44 2.68
CA PRO A 90 15.56 3.86 2.39
C PRO A 90 14.42 4.09 1.39
N TYR A 91 13.48 4.95 1.75
CA TYR A 91 12.37 5.28 0.87
C TYR A 91 12.69 6.57 0.13
N VAL A 92 13.33 6.42 -1.03
CA VAL A 92 13.76 7.52 -1.89
C VAL A 92 12.55 8.21 -2.52
N SER A 93 12.55 9.55 -2.49
CA SER A 93 11.56 10.40 -3.15
C SER A 93 12.25 11.62 -3.76
N ALA A 94 11.55 12.37 -4.62
CA ALA A 94 12.09 13.60 -5.18
C ALA A 94 12.54 14.57 -4.06
N GLY A 95 13.84 14.89 -4.03
CA GLY A 95 14.45 15.76 -3.01
C GLY A 95 14.79 15.09 -1.68
N HIS A 96 14.59 13.77 -1.52
CA HIS A 96 14.86 13.04 -0.28
C HIS A 96 15.49 11.66 -0.56
N ASP A 97 16.71 11.44 -0.06
CA ASP A 97 17.35 10.12 -0.10
C ASP A 97 16.61 9.09 0.78
N ASP A 98 15.95 9.56 1.84
CA ASP A 98 15.03 8.78 2.66
C ASP A 98 14.01 9.70 3.33
N VAL A 99 12.72 9.52 3.03
CA VAL A 99 11.64 10.31 3.67
C VAL A 99 11.51 10.04 5.17
N TYR A 100 12.12 8.97 5.68
CA TYR A 100 12.16 8.65 7.12
C TYR A 100 13.44 9.10 7.81
N SER A 101 14.37 9.77 7.11
CA SER A 101 15.65 10.23 7.66
C SER A 101 15.52 11.05 8.94
N TYR A 102 14.53 11.95 9.02
CA TYR A 102 14.26 12.75 10.21
C TYR A 102 14.04 11.88 11.45
N VAL A 103 13.10 10.93 11.39
CA VAL A 103 12.76 10.06 12.53
C VAL A 103 13.84 9.03 12.84
N LYS A 104 14.56 8.54 11.81
CA LYS A 104 15.73 7.67 11.97
C LYS A 104 16.84 8.39 12.73
N SER A 105 17.14 9.64 12.40
CA SER A 105 18.18 10.44 13.07
C SER A 105 17.90 10.69 14.55
N LYS A 106 16.62 10.64 14.96
CA LYS A 106 16.17 10.80 16.36
C LYS A 106 16.09 9.47 17.13
N GLY A 107 16.41 8.34 16.50
CA GLY A 107 16.27 7.01 17.12
C GLY A 107 14.81 6.60 17.33
N LYS A 108 13.87 7.21 16.60
CA LYS A 108 12.42 6.99 16.73
C LYS A 108 11.84 6.14 15.61
N PHE A 109 12.65 5.32 14.96
CA PHE A 109 12.22 4.46 13.85
C PHE A 109 12.22 2.98 14.27
N ILE A 110 11.12 2.27 13.99
CA ILE A 110 10.96 0.85 14.26
C ILE A 110 10.92 0.10 12.91
N PRO A 111 11.98 -0.66 12.56
CA PRO A 111 11.99 -1.39 11.31
C PRO A 111 11.02 -2.57 11.35
N THR A 112 10.19 -2.68 10.32
CA THR A 112 9.29 -3.81 10.06
C THR A 112 9.79 -4.63 8.89
N ARG A 113 9.32 -5.87 8.77
CA ARG A 113 9.70 -6.78 7.67
C ARG A 113 8.54 -6.93 6.70
N ARG A 114 8.87 -6.83 5.41
CA ARG A 114 7.94 -7.13 4.32
C ARG A 114 7.56 -8.61 4.33
N THR A 115 6.32 -8.90 3.90
CA THR A 115 5.84 -10.28 3.76
C THR A 115 6.13 -10.77 2.34
N PRO A 116 6.93 -11.82 2.13
CA PRO A 116 7.17 -12.38 0.80
C PRO A 116 5.90 -12.98 0.17
N GLY A 117 5.80 -12.94 -1.17
CA GLY A 117 4.71 -13.56 -1.93
C GLY A 117 3.40 -12.76 -1.98
N VAL A 118 3.42 -11.50 -1.53
CA VAL A 118 2.32 -10.56 -1.71
C VAL A 118 2.82 -9.12 -1.84
N SER A 119 2.27 -8.41 -2.81
CA SER A 119 2.34 -6.94 -2.93
C SER A 119 1.23 -6.46 -3.84
N THR A 120 0.88 -5.18 -3.79
CA THR A 120 -0.05 -4.56 -4.75
C THR A 120 0.38 -4.85 -6.20
N SER A 121 1.68 -4.73 -6.51
CA SER A 121 2.23 -5.02 -7.83
C SER A 121 2.03 -6.48 -8.25
N GLU A 122 2.25 -7.43 -7.34
CA GLU A 122 2.07 -8.85 -7.62
C GLU A 122 0.59 -9.22 -7.80
N LEU A 123 -0.32 -8.59 -7.04
CA LEU A 123 -1.76 -8.75 -7.27
C LEU A 123 -2.19 -8.19 -8.63
N LEU A 124 -1.69 -7.01 -8.99
CA LEU A 124 -1.93 -6.41 -10.31
C LEU A 124 -1.42 -7.32 -11.44
N GLU A 125 -0.21 -7.86 -11.31
CA GLU A 125 0.37 -8.78 -12.28
C GLU A 125 -0.52 -10.02 -12.48
N ARG A 126 -1.00 -10.62 -11.39
CA ARG A 126 -1.92 -11.77 -11.45
C ARG A 126 -3.23 -11.42 -12.16
N ILE A 127 -3.81 -10.25 -11.87
CA ILE A 127 -5.04 -9.77 -12.52
C ILE A 127 -4.80 -9.57 -14.03
N VAL A 128 -3.72 -8.89 -14.41
CA VAL A 128 -3.40 -8.62 -15.82
C VAL A 128 -3.11 -9.92 -16.57
N LYS A 129 -2.36 -10.86 -15.98
CA LYS A 129 -2.10 -12.18 -16.58
C LYS A 129 -3.39 -12.97 -16.77
N GLY A 130 -4.24 -13.05 -15.76
CA GLY A 130 -5.52 -13.77 -15.87
C GLY A 130 -6.47 -13.14 -16.88
N TYR A 131 -6.47 -11.81 -16.99
CA TYR A 131 -7.21 -11.10 -18.03
C TYR A 131 -6.74 -11.46 -19.44
N ARG A 132 -5.42 -11.40 -19.70
CA ARG A 132 -4.85 -11.75 -21.02
C ARG A 132 -5.09 -13.21 -21.40
N LYS A 133 -5.09 -14.10 -20.40
CA LYS A 133 -5.38 -15.54 -20.57
C LYS A 133 -6.87 -15.87 -20.62
N ARG A 134 -7.75 -14.86 -20.52
CA ARG A 134 -9.20 -15.03 -20.55
C ARG A 134 -9.77 -15.84 -19.38
N ASP A 135 -9.01 -15.96 -18.29
CA ASP A 135 -9.42 -16.67 -17.06
C ASP A 135 -10.65 -16.02 -16.40
N PHE A 136 -10.86 -14.73 -16.67
CA PHE A 136 -11.93 -13.92 -16.08
C PHE A 136 -13.12 -13.65 -17.01
N ASP A 137 -13.10 -14.10 -18.27
CA ASP A 137 -14.15 -13.80 -19.27
C ASP A 137 -15.55 -14.15 -18.75
N LYS A 138 -15.74 -15.37 -18.26
CA LYS A 138 -17.04 -15.82 -17.70
C LYS A 138 -17.51 -14.94 -16.54
N LYS A 139 -16.57 -14.40 -15.74
CA LYS A 139 -16.89 -13.51 -14.62
C LYS A 139 -17.28 -12.12 -15.15
N LEU A 140 -16.55 -11.59 -16.13
CA LEU A 140 -16.83 -10.30 -16.77
C LEU A 140 -18.20 -10.31 -17.48
N GLU A 141 -18.52 -11.36 -18.24
CA GLU A 141 -19.85 -11.55 -18.84
C GLU A 141 -20.96 -11.54 -17.79
N LYS A 142 -20.78 -12.31 -16.70
CA LYS A 142 -21.76 -12.36 -15.61
C LYS A 142 -21.93 -11.00 -14.91
N MET A 143 -20.89 -10.18 -14.87
CA MET A 143 -20.94 -8.82 -14.33
C MET A 143 -21.55 -7.81 -15.32
N GLY A 144 -21.92 -8.23 -16.53
CA GLY A 144 -22.45 -7.34 -17.57
C GLY A 144 -21.38 -6.52 -18.28
N HIS A 145 -20.11 -6.93 -18.16
CA HIS A 145 -18.95 -6.24 -18.71
C HIS A 145 -18.32 -7.02 -19.87
N SER A 146 -19.14 -7.51 -20.81
CA SER A 146 -18.66 -8.27 -21.97
C SER A 146 -17.75 -7.44 -22.88
N GLU A 147 -17.88 -6.11 -22.86
CA GLU A 147 -16.98 -5.18 -23.54
C GLU A 147 -15.54 -5.20 -23.02
N LEU A 148 -15.35 -5.67 -21.78
CA LEU A 148 -14.03 -5.85 -21.17
C LEU A 148 -13.49 -7.26 -21.39
N ILE A 149 -14.14 -8.13 -22.16
CA ILE A 149 -13.53 -9.42 -22.50
C ILE A 149 -12.29 -9.17 -23.35
N ALA A 150 -11.19 -9.84 -23.04
CA ALA A 150 -9.97 -9.69 -23.81
C ALA A 150 -10.23 -10.08 -25.28
N GLN A 151 -10.23 -9.09 -26.16
CA GLN A 151 -10.08 -9.32 -27.59
C GLN A 151 -8.63 -9.76 -27.78
N GLY A 152 -8.44 -11.00 -28.27
CA GLY A 152 -7.15 -11.70 -28.25
C GLY A 152 -5.99 -10.77 -28.58
N SER A 153 -5.06 -10.61 -27.64
CA SER A 153 -3.74 -10.11 -28.00
C SER A 153 -2.92 -11.35 -28.36
N ASP A 154 -2.61 -11.51 -29.65
CA ASP A 154 -1.82 -12.62 -30.24
C ASP A 154 -0.41 -12.80 -29.61
N TRP A 155 -0.08 -12.02 -28.58
CA TRP A 155 1.22 -11.97 -27.94
C TRP A 155 1.68 -13.26 -27.25
N ASP A 156 0.75 -14.13 -26.83
CA ASP A 156 1.08 -15.37 -26.12
C ASP A 156 0.95 -16.64 -26.99
N ASP A 157 0.36 -16.56 -28.20
CA ASP A 157 0.29 -17.71 -29.13
C ASP A 157 1.60 -17.93 -29.91
N ASP A 158 2.51 -16.94 -29.94
CA ASP A 158 3.74 -16.97 -30.75
C ASP A 158 4.99 -17.54 -30.01
N ARG A 159 4.87 -18.00 -28.76
CA ARG A 159 6.02 -18.56 -28.01
C ARG A 159 6.11 -20.09 -27.99
N SER A 160 5.31 -20.77 -28.80
CA SER A 160 5.43 -22.20 -29.08
C SER A 160 6.02 -22.44 -30.48
N GLY A 161 7.25 -21.97 -30.69
CA GLY A 161 8.10 -22.25 -31.85
C GLY A 161 9.50 -22.68 -31.43
#